data_AF-A0A084UDI1-F1
#
_entry.id   AF-A0A084UDI1-F1
#
_cell.length_a   1.000
_cell.length_b   1.000
_cell.length_c   1.000
_cell.angle_alpha   90.00
_cell.angle_beta   90.00
_cell.angle_gamma   90.00
#
_symmetry.space_group_name_H-M   'P 1'
#
loop_
_entity.id
_entity.type
_entity.pdbx_description
1 polymer ?
#
loop_
_entity_poly.entity_id
_entity_poly.type
_entity_poly.pdbx_seq_one_letter_code
_entity_poly.pdbx_strand_id
1 'polypeptide(L)'
;MSMSVRTLQDCLDLDVGIWGHCTRPNCGNSVRLDIHKLIERYGADYSYIGDDRLRNALRCNRCGHKGGSITISQMYSASAGR
;
A
#
# COMPACT_ATOMS: atom_id res chain seq x y z
N MET A 1 -3.68 22.47 3.76
CA MET A 1 -3.76 21.68 2.52
C MET A 1 -4.00 20.24 2.90
N SER A 2 -5.06 19.62 2.39
CA SER A 2 -5.43 18.24 2.73
C SER A 2 -4.35 17.27 2.25
N MET A 3 -3.44 16.86 3.13
CA MET A 3 -2.47 15.78 2.88
C MET A 3 -3.24 14.50 2.60
N SER A 4 -3.55 14.28 1.33
CA SER A 4 -4.09 13.03 0.85
C SER A 4 -2.89 12.22 0.42
N VAL A 5 -2.60 11.13 1.12
CA VAL A 5 -1.55 10.20 0.71
C VAL A 5 -1.95 9.65 -0.66
N ARG A 6 -1.26 10.11 -1.71
CA ARG A 6 -1.56 9.78 -3.12
C ARG A 6 -0.42 9.00 -3.76
N THR A 7 0.82 9.30 -3.37
CA THR A 7 2.04 8.75 -3.97
C THR A 7 2.83 7.92 -2.97
N LEU A 8 3.72 7.07 -3.48
CA LEU A 8 4.63 6.30 -2.63
C LEU A 8 5.60 7.20 -1.83
N GLN A 9 5.99 8.36 -2.37
CA GLN A 9 6.79 9.34 -1.65
C GLN A 9 6.07 9.89 -0.42
N ASP A 10 4.78 10.20 -0.54
CA ASP A 10 3.97 10.69 0.60
C ASP A 10 3.84 9.58 1.66
N CYS A 11 3.73 8.31 1.23
CA CYS A 11 3.79 7.19 2.15
C CYS A 11 5.11 7.11 2.92
N LEU A 12 6.23 7.42 2.26
CA LEU A 12 7.55 7.43 2.87
C LEU A 12 7.73 8.62 3.84
N ASP A 13 7.31 9.80 3.42
CA ASP A 13 7.38 11.03 4.23
C ASP A 13 6.57 10.91 5.51
N LEU A 14 5.40 10.26 5.43
CA LEU A 14 4.49 10.03 6.55
C LEU A 14 4.80 8.75 7.36
N ASP A 15 5.85 8.00 7.01
CA ASP A 15 6.20 6.70 7.59
C ASP A 15 5.01 5.71 7.68
N VAL A 16 4.11 5.75 6.71
CA VAL A 16 2.91 4.90 6.74
C VAL A 16 3.18 3.52 6.17
N GLY A 17 2.66 2.51 6.86
CA GLY A 17 2.76 1.11 6.44
C GLY A 17 1.70 0.74 5.41
N ILE A 18 2.11 0.29 4.23
CA ILE A 18 1.21 -0.34 3.26
C ILE A 18 1.10 -1.84 3.53
N TRP A 19 -0.13 -2.34 3.53
CA TRP A 19 -0.47 -3.75 3.72
C TRP A 19 -1.21 -4.29 2.50
N GLY A 20 -0.72 -5.42 1.99
CA GLY A 20 -1.35 -6.17 0.91
C GLY A 20 -2.15 -7.33 1.49
N HIS A 21 -3.46 -7.30 1.27
CA HIS A 21 -4.40 -8.32 1.69
C HIS A 21 -4.76 -9.21 0.51
N CYS A 22 -4.64 -10.53 0.69
CA CYS A 22 -5.08 -11.50 -0.30
C CYS A 22 -6.61 -11.61 -0.28
N THR A 23 -7.25 -11.42 -1.43
CA THR A 23 -8.72 -11.49 -1.59
C THR A 23 -9.24 -12.91 -1.78
N ARG A 24 -8.37 -13.93 -1.78
CA ARG A 24 -8.78 -15.33 -1.98
C ARG A 24 -9.59 -15.83 -0.77
N PRO A 25 -10.78 -16.44 -0.97
CA PRO A 25 -11.75 -16.78 0.09
C PRO A 25 -11.31 -17.84 1.13
N ASN A 26 -10.03 -18.26 1.16
CA ASN A 26 -9.51 -19.23 2.13
C ASN A 26 -8.06 -18.94 2.58
N CYS A 27 -7.51 -17.77 2.25
CA CYS A 27 -6.13 -17.44 2.62
C CYS A 27 -6.07 -16.43 3.77
N GLY A 28 -6.85 -15.34 3.69
CA GLY A 28 -6.85 -14.25 4.68
C GLY A 28 -5.47 -13.62 4.91
N ASN A 29 -4.48 -13.94 4.08
CA ASN A 29 -3.10 -13.58 4.34
C ASN A 29 -2.88 -12.10 4.03
N SER A 30 -2.29 -11.41 4.99
CA SER A 30 -1.94 -10.01 4.88
C SER A 30 -0.43 -9.90 5.03
N VAL A 31 0.21 -9.14 4.17
CA VAL A 31 1.66 -8.92 4.24
C VAL A 31 1.96 -7.44 4.20
N ARG A 32 2.89 -6.99 5.03
CA ARG A 32 3.40 -5.62 4.97
C ARG A 32 4.27 -5.49 3.72
N LEU A 33 3.96 -4.51 2.88
CA LEU A 33 4.80 -4.14 1.76
C LEU A 33 5.84 -3.12 2.19
N ASP A 34 7.00 -3.23 1.57
CA ASP A 34 8.12 -2.33 1.81
C ASP A 34 8.03 -1.15 0.84
N ILE A 35 7.82 0.06 1.38
CA ILE A 35 7.65 1.28 0.58
C ILE A 35 8.91 1.56 -0.24
N HIS A 36 10.09 1.36 0.33
CA HIS A 36 11.35 1.61 -0.38
C HIS A 36 11.43 0.74 -1.63
N LYS A 37 11.14 -0.56 -1.51
CA LYS A 37 11.14 -1.48 -2.66
C LYS A 37 10.08 -1.11 -3.71
N LEU A 38 8.95 -0.57 -3.27
CA LEU A 38 7.91 -0.08 -4.19
C LEU A 38 8.39 1.17 -4.94
N ILE A 39 9.04 2.11 -4.25
CA ILE A 39 9.63 3.32 -4.85
C ILE A 39 10.74 2.93 -5.84
N GLU A 40 11.62 2.00 -5.50
CA GLU A 40 12.70 1.54 -6.39
C GLU A 40 12.15 0.89 -7.66
N ARG A 41 11.01 0.19 -7.58
CA ARG A 41 10.42 -0.53 -8.71
C ARG A 41 9.49 0.32 -9.57
N TYR A 42 8.70 1.20 -8.97
CA TYR A 42 7.65 1.97 -9.65
C TYR A 42 7.95 3.47 -9.74
N GLY A 43 8.83 3.99 -8.90
CA GLY A 43 9.14 5.41 -8.77
C GLY A 43 8.43 6.07 -7.58
N ALA A 44 9.05 7.10 -7.03
CA ALA A 44 8.56 7.87 -5.88
C ALA A 44 7.20 8.57 -6.15
N ASP A 45 7.02 9.05 -7.39
CA ASP A 45 5.81 9.74 -7.84
C ASP A 45 4.67 8.77 -8.23
N TYR A 46 4.87 7.46 -8.08
CA TYR A 46 3.86 6.48 -8.46
C TYR A 46 2.63 6.58 -7.55
N SER A 47 1.47 6.82 -8.16
CA SER A 47 0.18 6.85 -7.48
C SER A 47 -0.38 5.45 -7.32
N TYR A 48 -0.59 5.01 -6.08
CA TYR A 48 -1.20 3.71 -5.79
C TYR A 48 -2.74 3.77 -5.71
N ILE A 49 -3.33 4.99 -5.71
CA ILE A 49 -4.80 5.15 -5.64
C ILE A 49 -5.41 4.75 -6.97
N GLY A 50 -6.11 3.61 -6.99
CA GLY A 50 -6.88 3.14 -8.15
C GLY A 50 -6.06 2.40 -9.21
N ASP A 51 -4.74 2.22 -9.00
CA ASP A 51 -3.91 1.55 -9.99
C ASP A 51 -4.00 0.02 -9.87
N ASP A 52 -4.61 -0.58 -10.88
CA ASP A 52 -4.82 -2.03 -10.94
C ASP A 52 -3.49 -2.78 -11.12
N ARG A 53 -2.41 -2.12 -11.57
CA ARG A 53 -1.09 -2.77 -11.75
C ARG A 53 -0.46 -3.13 -10.42
N LEU A 54 -0.58 -2.27 -9.42
CA LEU A 54 -0.04 -2.57 -8.08
C LEU A 54 -0.83 -3.72 -7.44
N ARG A 55 -2.15 -3.72 -7.60
CA ARG A 55 -3.03 -4.82 -7.16
C ARG A 55 -2.73 -6.13 -7.89
N ASN A 56 -2.46 -6.10 -9.19
CA ASN A 56 -2.09 -7.27 -9.99
C ASN A 56 -0.66 -7.76 -9.69
N ALA A 57 0.25 -6.86 -9.34
CA ALA A 57 1.61 -7.18 -8.94
C ALA A 57 1.68 -7.82 -7.55
N LEU A 58 0.67 -7.58 -6.70
CA LEU A 58 0.54 -8.32 -5.44
C LEU A 58 0.34 -9.80 -5.72
N ARG A 59 1.32 -10.58 -5.30
CA ARG A 59 1.25 -12.03 -5.28
C ARG A 59 1.32 -12.50 -3.84
N CYS A 60 0.30 -13.21 -3.40
CA CYS A 60 0.32 -13.83 -2.09
C CYS A 60 1.38 -14.95 -2.07
N ASN A 61 2.34 -14.85 -1.15
CA ASN A 61 3.39 -15.87 -1.01
C ASN A 61 2.82 -17.23 -0.56
N ARG A 62 1.71 -17.22 0.18
CA ARG A 62 1.12 -18.42 0.77
C ARG A 62 0.28 -19.23 -0.22
N CYS A 63 -0.52 -18.56 -1.05
CA CYS A 63 -1.43 -19.25 -1.97
C CYS A 63 -1.09 -19.05 -3.46
N GLY A 64 -0.10 -18.21 -3.77
CA GLY A 64 0.29 -17.91 -5.15
C GLY A 64 -0.70 -17.04 -5.93
N HIS A 65 -1.82 -16.64 -5.33
CA HIS A 65 -2.84 -15.83 -5.99
C HIS A 65 -2.29 -14.43 -6.31
N LYS A 66 -2.51 -14.00 -7.56
CA LYS A 66 -2.25 -12.64 -8.03
C LYS A 66 -3.54 -11.84 -7.89
N GLY A 67 -3.44 -10.60 -7.43
CA GLY A 67 -4.62 -9.79 -7.13
C GLY A 67 -4.89 -9.77 -5.63
N GLY A 68 -4.80 -8.58 -5.05
CA GLY A 68 -5.08 -8.33 -3.64
C GLY A 68 -5.58 -6.91 -3.41
N SER A 69 -6.15 -6.68 -2.24
CA SER A 69 -6.51 -5.34 -1.78
C SER A 69 -5.32 -4.72 -1.07
N ILE A 70 -5.06 -3.44 -1.33
CA ILE A 70 -4.02 -2.70 -0.64
C ILE A 70 -4.70 -1.78 0.35
N THR A 71 -4.27 -1.86 1.60
CA THR A 71 -4.73 -1.00 2.68
C THR A 71 -3.53 -0.25 3.23
N ILE A 72 -3.68 1.04 3.42
CA ILE A 72 -2.68 1.84 4.13
C ILE A 72 -3.11 1.84 5.59
N SER A 73 -2.27 1.32 6.47
CA SER A 73 -2.40 1.60 7.88
C SER A 73 -1.80 2.98 8.10
N GLN A 74 -2.58 4.00 7.79
CA GLN A 74 -2.31 5.35 8.28
C GLN A 74 -2.44 5.25 9.80
N MET A 75 -1.33 5.39 10.53
CA MET A 75 -1.43 5.89 11.90
C MET A 75 -2.03 7.28 11.74
N TYR A 76 -3.33 7.39 11.93
CA TYR A 76 -4.02 8.65 12.11
C TYR A 76 -3.46 9.27 13.40
N SER A 77 -2.25 9.85 13.32
CA SER A 77 -1.91 10.99 14.14
C SER A 77 -2.70 12.15 13.55
N ALA A 78 -4.00 12.16 13.85
CA ALA A 78 -4.84 13.31 13.61
C ALA A 78 -4.42 14.40 14.60
N SER A 79 -3.23 14.99 14.41
CA SER A 79 -2.94 16.33 14.87
C SER A 79 -3.67 17.32 13.96
N ALA A 80 -5.00 17.25 13.99
CA ALA A 80 -5.84 18.40 13.64
C ALA A 80 -5.77 19.34 14.85
N GLY A 81 -4.65 20.04 14.98
CA GLY A 81 -4.53 21.16 15.90
C GLY A 81 -5.61 22.19 15.59
N ARG A 82 -6.33 22.61 16.62
CA ARG A 82 -7.05 23.88 16.64
C ARG A 82 -6.20 24.91 17.35
#